data_AF-A0A1B1NAS8-F1
#
_entry.id   AF-A0A1B1NAS8-F1
#
_cell.length_a   1.000
_cell.length_b   1.000
_cell.length_c   1.000
_cell.angle_alpha   90.00
_cell.angle_beta   90.00
_cell.angle_gamma   90.00
#
_symmetry.space_group_name_H-M   'P 1'
#
loop_
_entity.id
_entity.type
_entity.pdbx_description
1 polymer ?
#
loop_
_entity_poly.entity_id
_entity_poly.type
_entity_poly.pdbx_seq_one_letter_code
_entity_poly.pdbx_strand_id
1 'polypeptide(L)'
;MTTTEQISQQLKALPPVMEEQDDRFAQVERRVGRARRRTAGATAAGVLALVLAGWGATQVLPGDEQPTGPATTGGSGSPGTEFSNRSPGTILGSSALAEGTTFTGAGVQEVDLSTVGTPGGTDALRLQITCEDPAEVMWPFRATVTGCRQASDPASPADEIFPLSFLVPVEDAEEPFSVQVTDDVSWELMAEPVEVDQIPLGVNERGQTYGVDTPLARPDLVEVRGSDLGGGYVEAEQLEDLIGEPPTTLSGLEAWESVEREPLEIPTYASDGLTVKGTLEIQVPVDPR
;
A
#
# COMPACT_ATOMS: atom_id res chain seq x y z
N MET A 1 -65.83 -7.02 26.02
CA MET A 1 -64.73 -8.01 25.99
C MET A 1 -63.87 -7.71 24.77
N THR A 2 -62.59 -8.08 24.80
CA THR A 2 -61.60 -8.05 23.69
C THR A 2 -60.82 -6.76 23.41
N THR A 3 -60.14 -6.19 24.40
CA THR A 3 -58.94 -5.34 24.13
C THR A 3 -57.65 -6.03 24.58
N THR A 4 -57.70 -6.88 25.60
CA THR A 4 -56.52 -7.58 26.13
C THR A 4 -56.13 -8.81 25.29
N GLU A 5 -57.10 -9.55 24.74
CA GLU A 5 -56.83 -10.74 23.92
C GLU A 5 -56.24 -10.40 22.54
N GLN A 6 -56.63 -9.26 21.96
CA GLN A 6 -56.11 -8.80 20.68
C GLN A 6 -54.63 -8.40 20.76
N ILE A 7 -54.24 -7.75 21.86
CA ILE A 7 -52.83 -7.40 22.14
C ILE A 7 -52.01 -8.67 22.42
N SER A 8 -52.58 -9.64 23.14
CA SER A 8 -51.90 -10.90 23.42
C SER A 8 -51.70 -11.77 22.17
N GLN A 9 -52.57 -11.69 21.16
CA GLN A 9 -52.39 -12.37 19.89
C GLN A 9 -51.35 -11.68 19.00
N GLN A 10 -51.26 -10.35 19.01
CA GLN A 10 -50.22 -9.63 18.27
C GLN A 10 -48.81 -9.87 18.82
N LEU A 11 -48.65 -9.97 20.15
CA LEU A 11 -47.35 -10.26 20.76
C LEU A 11 -46.83 -11.68 20.48
N LYS A 12 -47.71 -12.65 20.16
CA LYS A 12 -47.32 -14.01 19.76
C LYS A 12 -46.93 -14.15 18.29
N ALA A 13 -47.25 -13.15 17.46
CA ALA A 13 -46.88 -13.11 16.05
C ALA A 13 -45.53 -12.41 15.80
N LEU A 14 -44.87 -11.92 16.86
CA LEU A 14 -43.51 -11.41 16.74
C LEU A 14 -42.55 -12.57 16.47
N PRO A 15 -41.64 -12.44 15.49
CA PRO A 15 -40.61 -13.44 15.25
C PRO A 15 -39.82 -13.68 16.55
N PRO A 16 -39.28 -14.89 16.75
CA PRO A 16 -38.50 -15.20 17.95
C PRO A 16 -37.40 -14.14 18.11
N VAL A 17 -37.23 -13.70 19.37
CA VAL A 17 -36.16 -12.80 19.81
C VAL A 17 -34.88 -13.30 19.14
N MET A 18 -34.27 -12.46 18.30
CA MET A 18 -32.97 -12.78 17.70
C MET A 18 -32.01 -13.06 18.86
N GLU A 19 -31.56 -14.31 18.97
CA GLU A 19 -30.45 -14.65 19.84
C GLU A 19 -29.28 -13.71 19.51
N GLU A 20 -28.75 -13.12 20.57
CA GLU A 20 -27.60 -12.23 20.68
C GLU A 20 -26.80 -12.01 19.38
N GLN A 21 -26.95 -10.81 18.84
CA GLN A 21 -26.12 -10.21 17.79
C GLN A 21 -24.69 -9.88 18.29
N ASP A 22 -24.24 -10.48 19.39
CA ASP A 22 -23.00 -10.15 20.10
C ASP A 22 -21.75 -10.83 19.51
N ASP A 23 -21.89 -11.65 18.46
CA ASP A 23 -20.76 -12.35 17.84
C ASP A 23 -20.43 -11.89 16.41
N ARG A 24 -20.91 -10.71 15.98
CA ARG A 24 -20.47 -10.13 14.69
C ARG A 24 -19.14 -9.38 14.82
N PHE A 25 -18.99 -8.56 15.85
CA PHE A 25 -17.72 -7.86 16.10
C PHE A 25 -16.61 -8.82 16.51
N ALA A 26 -16.92 -9.83 17.33
CA ALA A 26 -15.96 -10.88 17.68
C ALA A 26 -15.64 -11.85 16.51
N GLN A 27 -16.52 -11.97 15.50
CA GLN A 27 -16.16 -12.65 14.24
C GLN A 27 -15.29 -11.78 13.32
N VAL A 28 -15.50 -10.46 13.30
CA VAL A 28 -14.63 -9.51 12.59
C VAL A 28 -13.24 -9.48 13.23
N GLU A 29 -13.13 -9.34 14.55
CA GLU A 29 -11.86 -9.39 15.28
C GLU A 29 -11.13 -10.74 15.10
N ARG A 30 -11.86 -11.87 15.08
CA ARG A 30 -11.28 -13.19 14.80
C ARG A 30 -10.82 -13.37 13.35
N ARG A 31 -11.41 -12.67 12.37
CA ARG A 31 -10.94 -12.66 10.97
C ARG A 31 -9.73 -11.76 10.80
N VAL A 32 -9.77 -10.54 11.33
CA VAL A 32 -8.63 -9.61 11.35
C VAL A 32 -7.43 -10.24 12.07
N GLY A 33 -7.67 -10.92 13.19
CA GLY A 33 -6.62 -11.64 13.94
C GLY A 33 -6.09 -12.92 13.28
N ARG A 34 -6.84 -13.57 12.37
CA ARG A 34 -6.36 -14.74 11.60
C ARG A 34 -5.63 -14.35 10.33
N ALA A 35 -6.04 -13.27 9.67
CA ALA A 35 -5.27 -12.68 8.57
C ALA A 35 -3.85 -12.33 9.07
N ARG A 36 -3.76 -11.69 10.25
CA ARG A 36 -2.49 -11.37 10.94
C ARG A 36 -1.58 -12.54 11.35
N ARG A 37 -2.07 -13.78 11.36
CA ARG A 37 -1.25 -14.96 11.73
C ARG A 37 -0.78 -15.78 10.54
N ARG A 38 -1.26 -15.48 9.33
CA ARG A 38 -0.79 -16.11 8.09
C ARG A 38 0.23 -15.24 7.34
N THR A 39 0.47 -14.01 7.81
CA THR A 39 1.45 -13.07 7.27
C THR A 39 2.89 -13.30 7.75
N ALA A 40 3.14 -14.26 8.65
CA ALA A 40 4.50 -14.63 9.09
C ALA A 40 5.27 -15.50 8.06
N GLY A 41 5.04 -15.24 6.77
CA GLY A 41 5.67 -15.93 5.65
C GLY A 41 5.48 -15.09 4.41
N ALA A 42 6.50 -14.26 4.11
CA ALA A 42 6.63 -13.45 2.91
C ALA A 42 5.41 -12.57 2.56
N THR A 43 5.29 -11.42 3.21
CA THR A 43 4.41 -10.31 2.82
C THR A 43 4.97 -9.63 1.56
N ALA A 44 4.74 -10.22 0.39
CA ALA A 44 4.92 -9.58 -0.92
C ALA A 44 3.66 -8.79 -1.33
N ALA A 45 3.08 -8.03 -0.40
CA ALA A 45 1.75 -7.44 -0.51
C ALA A 45 1.84 -5.90 -0.58
N GLY A 46 2.35 -5.37 -1.69
CA GLY A 46 2.36 -3.94 -1.97
C GLY A 46 2.41 -3.57 -3.46
N VAL A 47 2.13 -4.52 -4.35
CA VAL A 47 2.48 -4.41 -5.78
C VAL A 47 1.30 -4.10 -6.69
N LEU A 48 0.07 -4.10 -6.19
CA LEU A 48 -1.07 -4.08 -7.10
C LEU A 48 -1.31 -2.75 -7.82
N ALA A 49 -0.73 -1.66 -7.33
CA ALA A 49 -0.83 -0.35 -7.98
C ALA A 49 0.15 -0.15 -9.16
N LEU A 50 1.20 -0.96 -9.31
CA LEU A 50 2.26 -0.69 -10.29
C LEU A 50 2.21 -1.55 -11.56
N VAL A 51 1.45 -2.64 -11.57
CA VAL A 51 1.35 -3.53 -12.75
C VAL A 51 0.36 -3.01 -13.82
N LEU A 52 -0.31 -1.90 -13.56
CA LEU A 52 -1.50 -1.48 -14.33
C LEU A 52 -1.28 -0.42 -15.41
N ALA A 53 -0.05 -0.01 -15.69
CA ALA A 53 0.22 0.79 -16.87
C ALA A 53 1.60 0.45 -17.42
N GLY A 54 1.63 -0.10 -18.64
CA GLY A 54 2.79 0.09 -19.49
C GLY A 54 3.08 1.59 -19.52
N TRP A 55 4.16 2.00 -18.86
CA TRP A 55 4.67 3.38 -18.86
C TRP A 55 3.63 4.44 -18.50
N GLY A 56 3.44 4.70 -17.20
CA GLY A 56 2.97 6.01 -16.73
C GLY A 56 1.82 5.99 -15.74
N ALA A 57 2.17 6.35 -14.52
CA ALA A 57 1.38 7.06 -13.51
C ALA A 57 0.61 6.26 -12.43
N THR A 58 0.93 6.69 -11.19
CA THR A 58 0.18 6.61 -9.92
C THR A 58 0.38 5.32 -9.11
N GLN A 59 1.23 5.27 -8.08
CA GLN A 59 1.29 6.22 -6.96
C GLN A 59 2.72 6.65 -6.60
N VAL A 60 3.07 7.85 -7.03
CA VAL A 60 4.12 8.66 -6.38
C VAL A 60 3.44 9.38 -5.23
N LEU A 61 3.84 9.09 -3.99
CA LEU A 61 3.53 9.94 -2.85
C LEU A 61 4.55 11.10 -2.86
N PRO A 62 4.16 12.34 -3.19
CA PRO A 62 4.97 13.49 -2.79
C PRO A 62 4.80 13.67 -1.27
N GLY A 63 5.85 13.33 -0.52
CA GLY A 63 6.03 13.88 0.82
C GLY A 63 6.45 15.35 0.68
N ASP A 64 5.70 16.24 1.32
CA ASP A 64 6.03 17.67 1.39
C ASP A 64 7.45 17.88 1.94
N GLU A 65 8.32 18.50 1.13
CA GLU A 65 9.62 18.99 1.55
C GLU A 65 9.49 20.32 2.31
N GLN A 66 8.96 20.33 3.54
CA GLN A 66 9.31 21.45 4.45
C GLN A 66 9.01 21.19 5.94
N PRO A 67 10.02 21.28 6.81
CA PRO A 67 9.78 21.40 8.25
C PRO A 67 9.23 22.80 8.56
N THR A 68 7.97 22.90 8.97
CA THR A 68 7.37 24.16 9.41
C THR A 68 7.94 24.61 10.76
N GLY A 69 9.00 25.42 10.71
CA GLY A 69 9.38 26.38 11.76
C GLY A 69 8.62 27.72 11.62
N PRO A 70 8.62 28.60 12.64
CA PRO A 70 7.50 29.50 12.87
C PRO A 70 7.47 30.76 11.99
N ALA A 71 6.28 31.02 11.45
CA ALA A 71 5.65 32.30 11.09
C ALA A 71 6.55 33.44 10.58
N THR A 72 6.50 33.67 9.27
CA THR A 72 6.62 35.02 8.70
C THR A 72 5.46 35.32 7.76
N THR A 73 4.72 36.36 8.13
CA THR A 73 3.66 37.06 7.41
C THR A 73 4.06 37.51 6.00
N GLY A 74 3.17 37.26 5.03
CA GLY A 74 3.03 38.12 3.84
C GLY A 74 2.99 37.36 2.51
N GLY A 75 1.80 36.95 2.08
CA GLY A 75 1.59 36.47 0.73
C GLY A 75 0.14 36.05 0.53
N SER A 76 -0.59 36.81 -0.27
CA SER A 76 -1.99 36.57 -0.67
C SER A 76 -2.14 35.21 -1.35
N GLY A 77 -2.37 34.15 -0.56
CA GLY A 77 -2.75 32.83 -1.06
C GLY A 77 -4.21 32.84 -1.51
N SER A 78 -4.44 32.43 -2.75
CA SER A 78 -5.75 31.99 -3.22
C SER A 78 -6.38 31.00 -2.22
N PRO A 79 -7.70 31.05 -1.99
CA PRO A 79 -8.37 30.10 -1.12
C PRO A 79 -8.13 28.67 -1.63
N GLY A 80 -7.69 27.81 -0.73
CA GLY A 80 -7.22 26.46 -1.01
C GLY A 80 -8.26 25.60 -1.73
N THR A 81 -7.80 24.90 -2.76
CA THR A 81 -8.33 23.60 -3.13
C THR A 81 -7.93 22.61 -2.03
N GLU A 82 -8.62 22.69 -0.89
CA GLU A 82 -8.41 21.80 0.25
C GLU A 82 -8.97 20.40 -0.07
N PHE A 83 -8.07 19.40 -0.13
CA PHE A 83 -8.17 18.02 0.38
C PHE A 83 -9.44 17.16 0.21
N SER A 84 -10.48 17.57 -0.50
CA SER A 84 -11.81 16.95 -0.38
C SER A 84 -12.01 15.61 -1.08
N ASN A 85 -11.06 15.10 -1.88
CA ASN A 85 -11.20 13.84 -2.62
C ASN A 85 -9.97 12.92 -2.49
N ARG A 86 -9.39 12.79 -1.29
CA ARG A 86 -8.42 11.71 -1.04
C ARG A 86 -9.16 10.43 -0.71
N SER A 87 -8.78 9.34 -1.35
CA SER A 87 -9.44 8.05 -1.17
C SER A 87 -9.06 7.41 0.17
N PRO A 88 -9.92 6.55 0.74
CA PRO A 88 -9.58 5.77 1.92
C PRO A 88 -8.26 5.00 1.75
N GLY A 89 -7.49 4.83 2.80
CA GLY A 89 -6.15 4.21 2.73
C GLY A 89 -5.03 5.14 2.28
N THR A 90 -5.30 6.35 1.80
CA THR A 90 -4.25 7.27 1.37
C THR A 90 -3.32 7.64 2.53
N ILE A 91 -2.00 7.50 2.34
CA ILE A 91 -0.99 8.03 3.26
C ILE A 91 -0.94 9.56 3.10
N LEU A 92 -1.14 10.27 4.21
CA LEU A 92 -1.13 11.72 4.29
C LEU A 92 0.28 12.28 4.56
N GLY A 93 1.09 11.52 5.30
CA GLY A 93 2.46 11.89 5.65
C GLY A 93 3.09 10.91 6.62
N SER A 94 4.33 11.18 7.01
CA SER A 94 5.04 10.43 8.05
C SER A 94 5.93 11.34 8.88
N SER A 95 6.05 11.06 10.17
CA SER A 95 6.85 11.82 11.12
C SER A 95 7.91 10.93 11.76
N ALA A 96 9.16 11.38 11.79
CA ALA A 96 10.26 10.67 12.44
C ALA A 96 10.07 10.62 13.96
N LEU A 97 10.27 9.44 14.54
CA LEU A 97 10.15 9.20 15.98
C LEU A 97 11.51 9.10 16.68
N ALA A 98 12.57 8.79 15.94
CA ALA A 98 13.95 8.74 16.43
C ALA A 98 14.93 8.99 15.28
N GLU A 99 16.22 9.09 15.61
CA GLU A 99 17.29 9.14 14.61
C GLU A 99 17.34 7.83 13.81
N GLY A 100 17.63 7.96 12.52
CA GLY A 100 17.78 6.81 11.63
C GLY A 100 19.04 6.00 11.92
N THR A 101 18.99 4.71 11.57
CA THR A 101 20.16 3.82 11.55
C THR A 101 20.68 3.71 10.12
N THR A 102 21.99 3.87 9.95
CA THR A 102 22.64 3.79 8.65
C THR A 102 23.32 2.44 8.46
N PHE A 103 23.08 1.84 7.30
CA PHE A 103 23.73 0.63 6.82
C PHE A 103 24.53 0.97 5.56
N THR A 104 25.64 0.29 5.36
CA THR A 104 26.47 0.42 4.16
C THR A 104 26.71 -0.95 3.56
N GLY A 105 26.66 -1.04 2.25
CA GLY A 105 26.86 -2.29 1.53
C GLY A 105 27.37 -2.08 0.12
N ALA A 106 27.45 -3.17 -0.63
CA ALA A 106 27.74 -3.15 -2.06
C ALA A 106 26.99 -4.30 -2.75
N GLY A 107 26.45 -4.04 -3.94
CA GLY A 107 25.68 -5.03 -4.69
C GLY A 107 24.49 -5.58 -3.91
N VAL A 108 24.30 -6.90 -3.96
CA VAL A 108 23.23 -7.60 -3.23
C VAL A 108 23.68 -7.96 -1.82
N GLN A 109 22.97 -7.45 -0.81
CA GLN A 109 23.29 -7.75 0.59
C GLN A 109 22.05 -7.71 1.49
N GLU A 110 22.04 -8.59 2.50
CA GLU A 110 21.02 -8.59 3.55
C GLU A 110 21.32 -7.53 4.62
N VAL A 111 20.28 -6.80 4.99
CA VAL A 111 20.24 -5.80 6.05
C VAL A 111 19.27 -6.28 7.12
N ASP A 112 19.74 -6.41 8.35
CA ASP A 112 18.90 -6.76 9.48
C ASP A 112 18.21 -5.51 10.05
N LEU A 113 16.99 -5.25 9.57
CA LEU A 113 16.18 -4.11 10.02
C LEU A 113 15.67 -4.27 11.46
N SER A 114 15.71 -5.47 12.03
CA SER A 114 15.31 -5.71 13.42
C SER A 114 16.25 -5.03 14.42
N THR A 115 17.44 -4.62 13.97
CA THR A 115 18.42 -3.85 14.75
C THR A 115 18.06 -2.37 14.87
N VAL A 116 17.15 -1.86 14.05
CA VAL A 116 16.67 -0.48 14.12
C VAL A 116 15.74 -0.33 15.32
N GLY A 117 16.03 0.64 16.19
CA GLY A 117 15.18 0.91 17.35
C GLY A 117 13.78 1.37 16.93
N THR A 118 12.73 0.72 17.45
CA THR A 118 11.32 1.06 17.19
C THR A 118 10.65 1.60 18.46
N PRO A 119 10.71 2.93 18.72
CA PRO A 119 9.97 3.55 19.80
C PRO A 119 8.47 3.25 19.74
N GLY A 120 7.77 3.34 20.88
CA GLY A 120 6.32 3.17 20.90
C GLY A 120 5.64 4.18 19.97
N GLY A 121 4.72 3.68 19.12
CA GLY A 121 4.05 4.48 18.08
C GLY A 121 4.70 4.38 16.69
N THR A 122 5.77 3.58 16.52
CA THR A 122 6.33 3.32 15.18
C THR A 122 5.39 2.43 14.39
N ASP A 123 4.92 2.93 13.24
CA ASP A 123 4.09 2.17 12.29
C ASP A 123 4.95 1.52 11.20
N ALA A 124 6.01 2.22 10.76
CA ALA A 124 6.90 1.77 9.70
C ALA A 124 8.34 2.26 9.90
N LEU A 125 9.26 1.65 9.16
CA LEU A 125 10.58 2.19 8.88
C LEU A 125 10.56 2.91 7.53
N ARG A 126 10.99 4.17 7.51
CA ARG A 126 11.27 4.93 6.30
C ARG A 126 12.69 4.63 5.85
N LEU A 127 12.82 3.92 4.72
CA LEU A 127 14.08 3.55 4.09
C LEU A 127 14.46 4.58 3.04
N GLN A 128 15.69 5.07 3.05
CA GLN A 128 16.25 5.95 2.03
C GLN A 128 17.60 5.38 1.59
N ILE A 129 17.76 5.12 0.29
CA ILE A 129 19.03 4.61 -0.26
C ILE A 129 19.74 5.68 -1.07
N THR A 130 21.07 5.67 -0.99
CA THR A 130 21.96 6.44 -1.86
C THR A 130 23.05 5.50 -2.40
N CYS A 131 23.44 5.70 -3.66
CA CYS A 131 24.47 4.89 -4.31
C CYS A 131 25.66 5.78 -4.67
N GLU A 132 26.87 5.24 -4.56
CA GLU A 132 28.09 5.96 -4.89
C GLU A 132 28.19 6.26 -6.40
N ASP A 133 27.81 5.28 -7.22
CA ASP A 133 27.70 5.38 -8.68
C ASP A 133 26.22 5.17 -9.11
N PRO A 134 25.84 5.60 -10.33
CA PRO A 134 24.53 5.29 -10.88
C PRO A 134 24.29 3.78 -10.96
N ALA A 135 23.22 3.31 -10.34
CA ALA A 135 22.83 1.91 -10.28
C ALA A 135 21.30 1.77 -10.28
N GLU A 136 20.82 0.54 -10.37
CA GLU A 136 19.42 0.19 -10.15
C GLU A 136 19.28 -0.51 -8.80
N VAL A 137 18.25 -0.14 -8.04
CA VAL A 137 17.93 -0.75 -6.75
C VAL A 137 16.56 -1.39 -6.84
N MET A 138 16.47 -2.63 -6.39
CA MET A 138 15.20 -3.33 -6.27
C MET A 138 14.85 -3.60 -4.81
N TRP A 139 13.59 -3.32 -4.50
CA TRP A 139 13.01 -3.52 -3.19
C TRP A 139 12.10 -4.76 -3.22
N PRO A 140 12.39 -5.83 -2.47
CA PRO A 140 11.64 -7.09 -2.54
C PRO A 140 10.15 -6.95 -2.15
N PHE A 141 9.76 -5.90 -1.43
CA PHE A 141 8.36 -5.66 -1.03
C PHE A 141 7.49 -5.01 -2.13
N ARG A 142 8.08 -4.48 -3.21
CA ARG A 142 7.34 -3.74 -4.26
C ARG A 142 7.55 -4.24 -5.70
N ALA A 143 8.43 -5.22 -5.92
CA ALA A 143 8.87 -5.62 -7.28
C ALA A 143 9.18 -4.41 -8.17
N THR A 144 9.72 -3.34 -7.56
CA THR A 144 9.99 -2.08 -8.24
C THR A 144 11.49 -1.89 -8.29
N VAL A 145 12.01 -1.71 -9.50
CA VAL A 145 13.35 -1.21 -9.74
C VAL A 145 13.29 0.30 -9.86
N THR A 146 14.26 0.96 -9.25
CA THR A 146 14.37 2.41 -9.31
C THR A 146 15.84 2.81 -9.43
N GLY A 147 16.09 3.92 -10.13
CA GLY A 147 17.43 4.44 -10.31
C GLY A 147 17.97 5.01 -9.00
N CYS A 148 19.20 4.63 -8.66
CA CYS A 148 19.91 5.06 -7.47
C CYS A 148 21.21 5.77 -7.87
N ARG A 149 21.51 6.89 -7.21
CA ARG A 149 22.67 7.73 -7.48
C ARG A 149 22.95 8.63 -6.28
N GLN A 150 24.06 9.37 -6.31
CA GLN A 150 24.36 10.35 -5.28
C GLN A 150 23.37 11.52 -5.31
N ALA A 151 22.94 11.96 -4.13
CA ALA A 151 22.06 13.12 -3.94
C ALA A 151 22.68 14.45 -4.44
N SER A 152 24.00 14.50 -4.61
CA SER A 152 24.74 15.70 -5.00
C SER A 152 24.90 15.91 -6.50
N ASP A 153 24.32 15.08 -7.38
CA ASP A 153 24.43 15.24 -8.84
C ASP A 153 23.47 16.34 -9.37
N PRO A 154 23.98 17.53 -9.78
CA PRO A 154 23.16 18.66 -10.20
C PRO A 154 22.71 18.56 -11.67
N ALA A 155 23.09 17.51 -12.41
CA ALA A 155 22.82 17.39 -13.85
C ALA A 155 21.44 16.80 -14.18
N SER A 156 20.66 16.40 -13.19
CA SER A 156 19.35 15.80 -13.40
C SER A 156 18.24 16.82 -13.18
N PRO A 157 17.17 16.80 -13.99
CA PRO A 157 15.99 17.61 -13.72
C PRO A 157 15.52 17.34 -12.29
N ALA A 158 15.08 18.38 -11.58
CA ALA A 158 14.60 18.30 -10.20
C ALA A 158 13.48 17.26 -9.99
N ASP A 159 12.91 16.75 -11.10
CA ASP A 159 11.86 15.75 -11.15
C ASP A 159 12.37 14.30 -10.96
N GLU A 160 13.69 14.07 -11.00
CA GLU A 160 14.32 12.73 -10.90
C GLU A 160 15.17 12.54 -9.63
N ILE A 161 15.42 13.60 -8.83
CA ILE A 161 16.15 13.52 -7.56
C ILE A 161 15.12 13.33 -6.44
N PHE A 162 14.43 12.19 -6.44
CA PHE A 162 13.70 11.79 -5.25
C PHE A 162 14.67 11.00 -4.36
N PRO A 163 14.91 11.37 -3.09
CA PRO A 163 15.31 10.34 -2.14
C PRO A 163 14.20 9.30 -2.19
N LEU A 164 14.57 8.08 -2.57
CA LEU A 164 13.64 6.98 -2.73
C LEU A 164 13.22 6.54 -1.33
N SER A 165 12.26 7.26 -0.75
CA SER A 165 11.76 6.97 0.58
C SER A 165 10.70 5.87 0.48
N PHE A 166 11.01 4.69 1.02
CA PHE A 166 10.05 3.59 1.11
C PHE A 166 9.62 3.38 2.54
N LEU A 167 8.36 2.97 2.73
CA LEU A 167 7.87 2.56 4.04
C LEU A 167 7.83 1.04 4.09
N VAL A 168 8.45 0.48 5.12
CA VAL A 168 8.38 -0.94 5.49
C VAL A 168 7.64 -1.04 6.82
N PRO A 169 6.47 -1.70 6.89
CA PRO A 169 5.76 -1.92 8.15
C PRO A 169 6.68 -2.55 9.20
N VAL A 170 6.51 -2.18 10.48
CA VAL A 170 7.37 -2.71 11.55
C VAL A 170 7.28 -4.24 11.65
N GLU A 171 6.11 -4.82 11.41
CA GLU A 171 5.93 -6.28 11.37
C GLU A 171 6.75 -6.97 10.26
N ASP A 172 7.02 -6.28 9.15
CA ASP A 172 7.81 -6.81 8.04
C ASP A 172 9.32 -6.56 8.25
N ALA A 173 9.70 -5.72 9.20
CA ALA A 173 11.08 -5.39 9.55
C ALA A 173 11.70 -6.37 10.57
N GLU A 174 10.96 -7.37 11.04
CA GLU A 174 11.46 -8.39 11.98
C GLU A 174 12.41 -9.40 11.35
N GLU A 175 12.38 -9.54 10.02
CA GLU A 175 13.23 -10.46 9.25
C GLU A 175 14.33 -9.70 8.48
N PRO A 176 15.49 -10.35 8.21
CA PRO A 176 16.51 -9.78 7.34
C PRO A 176 15.95 -9.41 5.97
N PHE A 177 16.21 -8.18 5.57
CA PHE A 177 15.74 -7.58 4.34
C PHE A 177 16.86 -7.55 3.30
N SER A 178 16.63 -8.08 2.09
CA SER A 178 17.63 -8.06 1.03
C SER A 178 17.57 -6.76 0.22
N VAL A 179 18.62 -5.94 0.31
CA VAL A 179 18.86 -4.82 -0.61
C VAL A 179 19.55 -5.37 -1.85
N GLN A 180 18.95 -5.17 -3.02
CA GLN A 180 19.52 -5.62 -4.29
C GLN A 180 19.88 -4.43 -5.16
N VAL A 181 21.18 -4.16 -5.28
CA VAL A 181 21.72 -3.10 -6.14
C VAL A 181 22.50 -3.73 -7.28
N THR A 182 22.35 -3.19 -8.49
CA THR A 182 23.10 -3.68 -9.67
C THR A 182 24.60 -3.40 -9.56
N ASP A 183 25.38 -4.17 -10.33
CA ASP A 183 26.78 -3.87 -10.66
C ASP A 183 27.76 -3.76 -9.48
N ASP A 184 27.51 -4.45 -8.37
CA ASP A 184 28.34 -4.42 -7.15
C ASP A 184 28.62 -2.98 -6.64
N VAL A 185 27.74 -2.04 -6.94
CA VAL A 185 27.89 -0.63 -6.57
C VAL A 185 27.74 -0.46 -5.07
N SER A 186 28.63 0.35 -4.48
CA SER A 186 28.56 0.74 -3.06
C SER A 186 27.32 1.58 -2.80
N TRP A 187 26.65 1.32 -1.67
CA TRP A 187 25.45 2.03 -1.28
C TRP A 187 25.38 2.28 0.23
N GLU A 188 24.61 3.30 0.59
CA GLU A 188 24.24 3.65 1.96
C GLU A 188 22.71 3.66 2.08
N LEU A 189 22.19 2.93 3.07
CA LEU A 189 20.76 2.83 3.40
C LEU A 189 20.52 3.43 4.78
N MET A 190 19.68 4.46 4.86
CA MET A 190 19.18 5.00 6.12
C MET A 190 17.78 4.44 6.40
N ALA A 191 17.60 3.84 7.58
CA ALA A 191 16.31 3.35 8.07
C ALA A 191 15.86 4.17 9.29
N GLU A 192 14.75 4.88 9.18
CA GLU A 192 14.24 5.79 10.20
C GLU A 192 12.87 5.34 10.70
N PRO A 193 12.66 5.14 12.01
CA PRO A 193 11.34 4.77 12.54
C PRO A 193 10.38 5.97 12.45
N VAL A 194 9.21 5.73 11.86
CA VAL A 194 8.20 6.76 11.63
C VAL A 194 6.81 6.34 12.12
N GLU A 195 6.04 7.33 12.59
CA GLU A 195 4.58 7.28 12.69
C GLU A 195 4.01 7.71 11.33
N VAL A 196 2.98 7.03 10.84
CA VAL A 196 2.40 7.27 9.52
C VAL A 196 0.95 7.75 9.67
N ASP A 197 0.68 8.95 9.16
CA ASP A 197 -0.69 9.45 9.08
C ASP A 197 -1.36 8.88 7.83
N GLN A 198 -2.38 8.06 8.02
CA GLN A 198 -3.10 7.37 6.94
C GLN A 198 -4.60 7.53 7.12
N ILE A 199 -5.30 7.85 6.04
CA ILE A 199 -6.77 7.81 6.02
C ILE A 199 -7.20 6.36 6.25
N PRO A 200 -8.06 6.06 7.24
CA PRO A 200 -8.56 4.70 7.43
C PRO A 200 -9.19 4.13 6.17
N LEU A 201 -9.07 2.82 5.97
CA LEU A 201 -9.80 2.12 4.90
C LEU A 201 -11.31 2.30 5.10
N GLY A 202 -12.03 2.41 3.99
CA GLY A 202 -13.48 2.40 3.98
C GLY A 202 -13.98 0.98 4.25
N VAL A 203 -15.20 0.84 4.80
CA VAL A 203 -15.86 -0.46 4.98
C VAL A 203 -17.27 -0.37 4.41
N ASN A 204 -17.62 -1.28 3.52
CA ASN A 204 -18.95 -1.29 2.89
C ASN A 204 -19.97 -2.08 3.73
N GLU A 205 -21.24 -2.09 3.31
CA GLU A 205 -22.34 -2.77 4.02
C GLU A 205 -22.16 -4.30 4.14
N ARG A 206 -21.29 -4.88 3.30
CA ARG A 206 -20.94 -6.31 3.31
C ARG A 206 -19.77 -6.61 4.26
N GLY A 207 -19.18 -5.59 4.86
CA GLY A 207 -18.00 -5.70 5.71
C GLY A 207 -16.69 -5.85 4.95
N GLN A 208 -16.67 -5.58 3.64
CA GLN A 208 -15.43 -5.55 2.86
C GLN A 208 -14.77 -4.18 3.03
N THR A 209 -13.45 -4.18 3.16
CA THR A 209 -12.62 -2.99 3.16
C THR A 209 -12.37 -2.50 1.75
N TYR A 210 -12.34 -1.18 1.55
CA TYR A 210 -12.04 -0.57 0.25
C TYR A 210 -11.14 0.66 0.40
N GLY A 211 -10.29 0.90 -0.59
CA GLY A 211 -9.36 2.03 -0.57
C GLY A 211 -8.13 1.82 -1.43
N VAL A 212 -7.10 2.58 -1.15
CA VAL A 212 -5.78 2.48 -1.76
C VAL A 212 -4.99 1.36 -1.10
N ASP A 213 -4.34 0.51 -1.90
CA ASP A 213 -3.36 -0.46 -1.43
C ASP A 213 -2.05 0.25 -1.04
N THR A 214 -1.59 0.02 0.19
CA THR A 214 -0.40 0.66 0.76
C THR A 214 0.39 -0.36 1.56
N PRO A 215 1.68 -0.10 1.89
CA PRO A 215 2.45 -1.02 2.73
C PRO A 215 1.78 -1.33 4.07
N LEU A 216 1.06 -0.37 4.65
CA LEU A 216 0.46 -0.51 5.98
C LEU A 216 -0.94 -1.11 5.97
N ALA A 217 -1.60 -1.13 4.81
CA ALA A 217 -2.98 -1.54 4.70
C ALA A 217 -3.31 -2.03 3.30
N ARG A 218 -3.84 -3.26 3.24
CA ARG A 218 -4.38 -3.88 2.04
C ARG A 218 -5.90 -4.00 2.14
N PRO A 219 -6.67 -3.29 1.30
CA PRO A 219 -8.12 -3.44 1.24
C PRO A 219 -8.55 -4.69 0.47
N ASP A 220 -9.75 -5.21 0.75
CA ASP A 220 -10.39 -6.27 -0.06
C ASP A 220 -10.72 -5.76 -1.47
N LEU A 221 -11.07 -4.48 -1.57
CA LEU A 221 -11.37 -3.76 -2.80
C LEU A 221 -10.33 -2.66 -3.03
N VAL A 222 -9.40 -2.90 -3.96
CA VAL A 222 -8.31 -1.99 -4.29
C VAL A 222 -8.78 -0.96 -5.30
N GLU A 223 -8.55 0.31 -5.00
CA GLU A 223 -8.84 1.40 -5.91
C GLU A 223 -7.92 1.33 -7.14
N VAL A 224 -8.55 1.43 -8.30
CA VAL A 224 -7.90 1.51 -9.60
C VAL A 224 -8.48 2.65 -10.40
N ARG A 225 -7.69 3.16 -11.34
CA ARG A 225 -8.17 4.08 -12.37
C ARG A 225 -8.16 3.34 -13.70
N GLY A 226 -9.33 3.20 -14.30
CA GLY A 226 -9.47 2.63 -15.63
C GLY A 226 -8.82 3.51 -16.70
N SER A 227 -8.66 2.96 -17.89
CA SER A 227 -8.14 3.65 -19.08
C SER A 227 -9.04 4.82 -19.53
N ASP A 228 -10.30 4.81 -19.09
CA ASP A 228 -11.29 5.88 -19.27
C ASP A 228 -11.18 7.00 -18.22
N LEU A 229 -10.17 6.96 -17.35
CA LEU A 229 -10.01 7.80 -16.15
C LEU A 229 -11.16 7.65 -15.14
N GLY A 230 -12.03 6.65 -15.33
CA GLY A 230 -13.06 6.27 -14.40
C GLY A 230 -12.44 5.58 -13.19
N GLY A 231 -12.53 6.21 -12.02
CA GLY A 231 -12.14 5.58 -10.76
C GLY A 231 -13.12 4.48 -10.35
N GLY A 232 -12.60 3.33 -9.95
CA GLY A 232 -13.36 2.19 -9.45
C GLY A 232 -12.52 1.32 -8.53
N TYR A 233 -13.07 0.18 -8.14
CA TYR A 233 -12.42 -0.79 -7.28
C TYR A 233 -12.40 -2.17 -7.93
N VAL A 234 -11.38 -2.95 -7.62
CA VAL A 234 -11.21 -4.34 -8.08
C VAL A 234 -10.89 -5.21 -6.87
N GLU A 235 -11.30 -6.47 -6.89
CA GLU A 235 -11.02 -7.39 -5.80
C GLU A 235 -9.52 -7.70 -5.73
N ALA A 236 -8.91 -7.53 -4.56
CA ALA A 236 -7.47 -7.74 -4.37
C ALA A 236 -7.06 -9.17 -4.75
N GLU A 237 -7.80 -10.17 -4.26
CA GLU A 237 -7.56 -11.59 -4.56
C GLU A 237 -7.67 -11.88 -6.06
N GLN A 238 -8.65 -11.27 -6.75
CA GLN A 238 -8.81 -11.45 -8.20
C GLN A 238 -7.57 -10.96 -8.96
N LEU A 239 -7.04 -9.79 -8.58
CA LEU A 239 -5.88 -9.24 -9.26
C LEU A 239 -4.62 -10.09 -9.01
N GLU A 240 -4.43 -10.57 -7.79
CA GLU A 240 -3.33 -11.48 -7.44
C GLU A 240 -3.40 -12.77 -8.27
N ASP A 241 -4.58 -13.36 -8.38
CA ASP A 241 -4.80 -14.58 -9.18
C ASP A 241 -4.48 -14.36 -10.67
N LEU A 242 -4.69 -13.15 -11.19
CA LEU A 242 -4.51 -12.82 -12.60
C LEU A 242 -3.07 -12.44 -12.94
N ILE A 243 -2.39 -11.69 -12.07
CA ILE A 243 -1.05 -11.15 -12.32
C ILE A 243 0.04 -12.07 -11.79
N GLY A 244 -0.28 -12.91 -10.80
CA GLY A 244 0.66 -13.77 -10.10
C GLY A 244 1.43 -13.03 -9.01
N GLU A 245 2.28 -13.78 -8.30
CA GLU A 245 3.14 -13.21 -7.25
C GLU A 245 4.19 -12.27 -7.86
N PRO A 246 4.43 -11.11 -7.24
CA PRO A 246 5.41 -10.17 -7.73
C PRO A 246 6.84 -10.68 -7.49
N PRO A 247 7.80 -10.39 -8.39
CA PRO A 247 9.17 -10.85 -8.24
C PRO A 247 9.88 -10.19 -7.05
N THR A 248 10.64 -10.98 -6.30
CA THR A 248 11.40 -10.53 -5.12
C THR A 248 12.91 -10.47 -5.36
N THR A 249 13.38 -10.83 -6.56
CA THR A 249 14.80 -10.73 -6.98
C THR A 249 14.94 -10.00 -8.31
N LEU A 250 16.09 -9.37 -8.57
CA LEU A 250 16.35 -8.67 -9.84
C LEU A 250 16.24 -9.65 -11.01
N SER A 251 16.83 -10.84 -10.87
CA SER A 251 16.70 -11.92 -11.85
C SER A 251 15.27 -12.45 -11.97
N GLY A 252 14.49 -12.43 -10.88
CA GLY A 252 13.08 -12.76 -10.88
C GLY A 252 12.26 -11.71 -11.64
N LEU A 253 12.63 -10.44 -11.53
CA LEU A 253 12.01 -9.35 -12.29
C LEU A 253 12.34 -9.47 -13.78
N GLU A 254 13.58 -9.71 -14.16
CA GLU A 254 13.95 -9.97 -15.56
C GLU A 254 13.16 -11.16 -16.14
N ALA A 255 13.06 -12.25 -15.36
CA ALA A 255 12.27 -13.41 -15.75
C ALA A 255 10.78 -13.04 -15.87
N TRP A 256 10.24 -12.28 -14.91
CA TRP A 256 8.86 -11.81 -14.92
C TRP A 256 8.60 -10.92 -16.15
N GLU A 257 9.48 -9.99 -16.49
CA GLU A 257 9.37 -9.12 -17.68
C GLU A 257 9.46 -9.90 -18.98
N SER A 258 10.22 -11.00 -19.01
CA SER A 258 10.36 -11.85 -20.21
C SER A 258 9.12 -12.68 -20.54
N VAL A 259 8.17 -12.81 -19.60
CA VAL A 259 6.90 -13.51 -19.82
C VAL A 259 6.03 -12.73 -20.80
N GLU A 260 5.61 -13.39 -21.87
CA GLU A 260 4.65 -12.84 -22.82
C GLU A 260 3.33 -12.55 -22.12
N ARG A 261 2.77 -11.35 -22.30
CA ARG A 261 1.50 -10.93 -21.71
C ARG A 261 0.51 -10.47 -22.76
N GLU A 262 -0.76 -10.74 -22.51
CA GLU A 262 -1.89 -10.24 -23.28
C GLU A 262 -2.78 -9.31 -22.44
N PRO A 263 -3.46 -8.35 -23.09
CA PRO A 263 -4.45 -7.52 -22.41
C PRO A 263 -5.66 -8.36 -22.00
N LEU A 264 -6.10 -8.19 -20.75
CA LEU A 264 -7.34 -8.72 -20.21
C LEU A 264 -8.18 -7.59 -19.61
N GLU A 265 -9.43 -7.48 -20.02
CA GLU A 265 -10.39 -6.56 -19.41
C GLU A 265 -11.08 -7.21 -18.21
N ILE A 266 -11.05 -6.54 -17.06
CA ILE A 266 -11.77 -6.93 -15.84
C ILE A 266 -12.75 -5.83 -15.42
N PRO A 267 -13.88 -6.18 -14.78
CA PRO A 267 -14.83 -5.16 -14.31
C PRO A 267 -14.25 -4.36 -13.15
N THR A 268 -14.56 -3.06 -13.11
CA THR A 268 -14.37 -2.22 -11.93
C THR A 268 -15.70 -1.96 -11.24
N TYR A 269 -15.67 -1.87 -9.92
CA TYR A 269 -16.83 -1.74 -9.05
C TYR A 269 -16.87 -0.39 -8.34
N ALA A 270 -18.03 -0.01 -7.81
CA ALA A 270 -18.14 1.01 -6.78
C ALA A 270 -17.63 0.48 -5.43
N SER A 271 -17.55 1.33 -4.42
CA SER A 271 -17.12 0.95 -3.06
C SER A 271 -18.02 -0.09 -2.40
N ASP A 272 -19.22 -0.32 -2.92
CA ASP A 272 -20.13 -1.41 -2.48
C ASP A 272 -19.68 -2.81 -2.93
N GLY A 273 -18.69 -2.90 -3.83
CA GLY A 273 -18.18 -4.15 -4.39
C GLY A 273 -19.20 -4.92 -5.24
N LEU A 274 -20.25 -4.25 -5.73
CA LEU A 274 -21.35 -4.86 -6.49
C LEU A 274 -21.70 -4.06 -7.73
N THR A 275 -21.77 -2.74 -7.62
CA THR A 275 -22.17 -1.86 -8.71
C THR A 275 -21.02 -1.72 -9.69
N VAL A 276 -21.14 -2.31 -10.88
CA VAL A 276 -20.15 -2.18 -11.95
C VAL A 276 -20.10 -0.72 -12.44
N LYS A 277 -18.91 -0.13 -12.45
CA LYS A 277 -18.65 1.25 -12.88
C LYS A 277 -17.95 1.35 -14.23
N GLY A 278 -17.19 0.34 -14.62
CA GLY A 278 -16.42 0.33 -15.85
C GLY A 278 -15.59 -0.93 -16.02
N THR A 279 -14.54 -0.81 -16.81
CA THR A 279 -13.55 -1.87 -17.03
C THR A 279 -12.14 -1.34 -16.80
N LEU A 280 -11.25 -2.23 -16.41
CA LEU A 280 -9.82 -2.02 -16.30
C LEU A 280 -9.15 -3.02 -17.24
N GLU A 281 -8.30 -2.53 -18.15
CA GLU A 281 -7.42 -3.41 -18.92
C GLU A 281 -6.15 -3.65 -18.12
N ILE A 282 -5.79 -4.92 -17.94
CA ILE A 282 -4.57 -5.36 -17.26
C ILE A 282 -3.75 -6.23 -18.20
N GLN A 283 -2.44 -6.36 -17.95
CA GLN A 283 -1.58 -7.29 -18.68
C GLN A 283 -1.47 -8.59 -17.89
N VAL A 284 -1.96 -9.70 -18.44
CA VAL A 284 -1.84 -11.04 -17.84
C VAL A 284 -0.92 -11.91 -18.69
N PRO A 285 -0.18 -12.86 -18.09
CA PRO A 285 0.59 -13.84 -18.85
C PRO A 285 -0.26 -14.55 -19.92
N VAL A 286 0.23 -14.65 -21.17
CA VAL A 286 -0.44 -15.38 -22.25
C VAL A 286 -0.57 -16.88 -21.91
N ASP A 287 0.38 -17.40 -21.10
CA ASP A 287 0.28 -18.54 -20.16
C ASP A 287 1.65 -18.71 -19.46
N PRO A 288 1.75 -19.14 -18.17
CA PRO A 288 1.41 -20.52 -17.79
C PRO A 288 0.77 -20.69 -16.39
N ARG A 289 -0.36 -21.41 -16.28
CA ARG A 289 -0.69 -22.16 -15.05
C ARG A 289 -0.40 -23.66 -15.21
#